data_AF-A0A3C2CYL0-F1
#
_entry.id   AF-A0A3C2CYL0-F1
#
_cell.length_a   1.000
_cell.length_b   1.000
_cell.length_c   1.000
_cell.angle_alpha   90.00
_cell.angle_beta   90.00
_cell.angle_gamma   90.00
#
_symmetry.space_group_name_H-M   'P 1'
#
loop_
_entity.id
_entity.type
_entity.pdbx_description
1 polymer ?
#
loop_
_entity_poly.entity_id
_entity_poly.type
_entity_poly.pdbx_seq_one_letter_code
_entity_poly.pdbx_strand_id
1 'polypeptide(L)'
;MDFQNSSRPFRIPVGPIFYTWDGENYQFAGEIYSGSIHKPLERNDYLKLPTYPGQQSYTIKITNEVREIQHTNLLELMVVDHPQNIDVLIDKNGALTTMSQAVEPTLATNLNGNDVTNLLLGKDNQFYQSSSIENQLPLKDGLIIQFPNQGDAKTAKLAIRAKNSIVLDFMLGQFHNMIGSSYQRYMKKQQSVPESTMRQWALDQRIPLSLSVERQGQWEFVDYYNIAGPMKFKDDVLTVPLNGNETVPLKVKLEYGSFLWEIDYAAVDYSPDNEVTSYTIPAKTAITEEQKDVTGLLSKDDTKYYTQPITTNKAVVTFDLPELTSQNRTVILHSKGWYEILRNPVGKPDIENLKAFRQPGHFNQFVNEQLKKMVQQAAQR
;
A
#
# COMPACT_ATOMS: atom_id res chain seq x y z
N MET A 1 16.34 11.36 -33.50
CA MET A 1 14.97 11.49 -34.04
C MET A 1 14.01 11.24 -32.92
N ASP A 2 13.22 12.27 -32.65
CA ASP A 2 12.36 12.45 -31.49
C ASP A 2 11.35 11.32 -31.27
N PHE A 3 11.21 10.93 -30.01
CA PHE A 3 9.98 10.32 -29.49
C PHE A 3 9.44 11.16 -28.33
N GLN A 4 9.18 12.44 -28.60
CA GLN A 4 8.08 13.15 -27.96
C GLN A 4 6.77 12.60 -28.55
N ASN A 5 6.27 11.47 -28.04
CA ASN A 5 4.94 10.99 -28.38
C ASN A 5 4.07 11.01 -27.12
N SER A 6 3.15 11.97 -27.11
CA SER A 6 2.13 12.27 -26.09
C SER A 6 1.00 11.24 -26.04
N SER A 7 1.29 9.98 -26.42
CA SER A 7 0.29 8.93 -26.67
C SER A 7 0.55 7.63 -25.91
N ARG A 8 1.51 7.59 -24.97
CA ARG A 8 1.57 6.46 -24.02
C ARG A 8 0.40 6.60 -23.03
N PRO A 9 -0.37 5.52 -22.78
CA PRO A 9 -1.42 5.56 -21.78
C PRO A 9 -0.81 6.04 -20.46
N PHE A 10 -1.53 6.96 -19.82
CA PHE A 10 -1.21 7.58 -18.55
C PHE A 10 -0.62 6.53 -17.59
N ARG A 11 0.70 6.52 -17.38
CA ARG A 11 1.29 5.63 -16.38
C ARG A 11 0.91 6.19 -15.02
N ILE A 12 0.25 5.34 -14.25
CA ILE A 12 -0.34 5.65 -12.96
C ILE A 12 0.80 5.95 -11.97
N PRO A 13 0.73 7.05 -11.18
CA PRO A 13 1.76 7.33 -10.19
C PRO A 13 1.74 6.26 -9.09
N VAL A 14 2.88 5.63 -8.82
CA VAL A 14 2.98 4.43 -7.96
C VAL A 14 4.17 4.48 -6.99
N GLY A 15 5.09 5.42 -7.16
CA GLY A 15 6.39 5.38 -6.50
C GLY A 15 7.37 4.44 -7.22
N PRO A 16 8.53 4.13 -6.60
CA PRO A 16 9.52 3.27 -7.22
C PRO A 16 9.05 1.83 -7.30
N ILE A 17 9.48 1.21 -8.40
CA ILE A 17 9.18 -0.18 -8.72
C ILE A 17 10.40 -1.04 -8.39
N PHE A 18 10.14 -2.21 -7.80
CA PHE A 18 11.16 -3.14 -7.36
C PHE A 18 11.08 -4.43 -8.14
N TYR A 19 12.25 -4.92 -8.54
CA TYR A 19 12.42 -6.24 -9.12
C TYR A 19 13.44 -7.04 -8.32
N THR A 20 13.26 -8.35 -8.25
CA THR A 20 14.16 -9.30 -7.59
C THR A 20 14.82 -10.19 -8.64
N TRP A 21 16.10 -10.51 -8.46
CA TRP A 21 16.82 -11.42 -9.35
C TRP A 21 16.62 -12.87 -8.91
N ASP A 22 16.12 -13.72 -9.79
CA ASP A 22 15.87 -15.15 -9.51
C ASP A 22 17.04 -16.09 -9.87
N GLY A 23 18.12 -15.54 -10.44
CA GLY A 23 19.25 -16.32 -10.99
C GLY A 23 19.39 -16.16 -12.51
N GLU A 24 18.30 -15.84 -13.20
CA GLU A 24 18.24 -15.74 -14.66
C GLU A 24 17.61 -14.42 -15.13
N ASN A 25 16.56 -13.96 -14.45
CA ASN A 25 15.75 -12.81 -14.84
C ASN A 25 15.36 -11.95 -13.64
N TYR A 26 15.00 -10.69 -13.94
CA TYR A 26 14.42 -9.79 -12.96
C TYR A 26 12.90 -9.97 -12.92
N GLN A 27 12.38 -10.43 -11.78
CA GLN A 27 10.95 -10.62 -11.53
C GLN A 27 10.36 -9.41 -10.81
N PHE A 28 9.17 -8.98 -11.21
CA PHE A 28 8.47 -7.87 -10.55
C PHE A 28 8.10 -8.24 -9.11
N ALA A 29 8.65 -7.50 -8.15
CA ALA A 29 8.45 -7.75 -6.74
C ALA A 29 7.27 -6.94 -6.19
N GLY A 30 7.17 -5.67 -6.57
CA GLY A 30 6.13 -4.76 -6.11
C GLY A 30 6.55 -3.30 -6.25
N GLU A 31 5.80 -2.44 -5.58
CA GLU A 31 6.01 -1.00 -5.43
C GLU A 31 6.05 -0.66 -3.94
N ILE A 32 6.59 0.49 -3.56
CA ILE A 32 6.78 0.87 -2.16
C ILE A 32 6.46 2.36 -1.94
N TYR A 33 6.00 2.66 -0.73
CA TYR A 33 5.55 3.95 -0.22
C TYR A 33 4.57 4.69 -1.15
N SER A 34 3.72 3.95 -1.87
CA SER A 34 2.66 4.47 -2.74
C SER A 34 1.79 5.49 -1.99
N GLY A 35 1.60 6.68 -2.54
CA GLY A 35 0.89 7.78 -1.87
C GLY A 35 1.77 8.71 -1.01
N SER A 36 3.08 8.45 -0.85
CA SER A 36 4.04 9.43 -0.28
C SER A 36 4.39 10.55 -1.27
N ILE A 37 3.39 11.27 -1.78
CA ILE A 37 3.55 12.20 -2.92
C ILE A 37 4.16 13.59 -2.54
N HIS A 38 4.54 13.76 -1.28
CA HIS A 38 5.12 14.97 -0.72
C HIS A 38 6.15 14.59 0.35
N LYS A 39 7.16 15.44 0.58
CA LYS A 39 8.20 15.17 1.58
C LYS A 39 7.64 14.99 3.00
N PRO A 40 6.65 15.78 3.48
CA PRO A 40 6.03 15.52 4.78
C PRO A 40 5.36 14.15 4.89
N LEU A 41 5.07 13.45 3.79
CA LEU A 41 4.51 12.09 3.78
C LEU A 41 5.58 10.99 3.68
N GLU A 42 6.87 11.36 3.68
CA GLU A 42 7.96 10.40 3.75
C GLU A 42 7.75 9.46 4.93
N ARG A 43 7.83 8.15 4.67
CA ARG A 43 7.59 7.12 5.67
C ARG A 43 8.35 5.85 5.33
N ASN A 44 8.56 5.03 6.34
CA ASN A 44 8.96 3.64 6.13
C ASN A 44 7.80 2.90 5.48
N ASP A 45 8.13 1.97 4.59
CA ASP A 45 7.21 1.02 4.03
C ASP A 45 7.93 -0.32 3.82
N TYR A 46 7.13 -1.38 3.75
CA TYR A 46 7.62 -2.74 3.80
C TYR A 46 7.02 -3.58 2.68
N LEU A 47 7.85 -4.40 2.05
CA LEU A 47 7.43 -5.27 0.96
C LEU A 47 8.02 -6.66 1.17
N LYS A 48 7.17 -7.64 1.46
CA LYS A 48 7.57 -9.06 1.49
C LYS A 48 8.05 -9.47 0.10
N LEU A 49 9.27 -10.00 0.03
CA LEU A 49 9.92 -10.41 -1.21
C LEU A 49 9.90 -11.94 -1.35
N PRO A 50 9.94 -12.46 -2.59
CA PRO A 50 10.17 -13.89 -2.81
C PRO A 50 11.52 -14.33 -2.26
N THR A 51 11.58 -15.54 -1.72
CA THR A 51 12.82 -16.19 -1.31
C THR A 51 13.23 -17.24 -2.34
N TYR A 52 14.53 -17.31 -2.64
CA TYR A 52 15.08 -18.24 -3.63
C TYR A 52 16.02 -19.22 -2.91
N PRO A 53 15.85 -20.55 -3.09
CA PRO A 53 16.67 -21.55 -2.40
C PRO A 53 18.17 -21.41 -2.65
N GLY A 54 19.00 -21.58 -1.60
CA GLY A 54 20.47 -21.60 -1.70
C GLY A 54 21.14 -20.25 -1.96
N GLN A 55 20.37 -19.15 -1.96
CA GLN A 55 20.89 -17.82 -2.23
C GLN A 55 21.64 -17.23 -1.02
N GLN A 56 22.95 -16.98 -1.19
CA GLN A 56 23.79 -16.31 -0.19
C GLN A 56 23.85 -14.79 -0.35
N SER A 57 23.42 -14.27 -1.50
CA SER A 57 23.36 -12.84 -1.78
C SER A 57 22.06 -12.48 -2.47
N TYR A 58 21.39 -11.44 -2.02
CA TYR A 58 20.13 -10.99 -2.60
C TYR A 58 20.38 -9.81 -3.55
N THR A 59 19.71 -9.79 -4.70
CA THR A 59 19.86 -8.70 -5.69
C THR A 59 18.50 -8.14 -6.05
N ILE A 60 18.40 -6.81 -5.92
CA ILE A 60 17.21 -6.03 -6.20
C ILE A 60 17.55 -4.98 -7.25
N LYS A 61 16.56 -4.64 -8.08
CA LYS A 61 16.63 -3.48 -8.96
C LYS A 61 15.48 -2.54 -8.62
N ILE A 62 15.82 -1.32 -8.21
CA ILE A 62 14.89 -0.20 -8.02
C ILE A 62 14.83 0.62 -9.31
N THR A 63 13.63 0.89 -9.82
CA THR A 63 13.42 1.62 -11.07
C THR A 63 12.41 2.75 -10.91
N ASN A 64 12.68 3.86 -11.58
CA ASN A 64 11.66 4.86 -11.87
C ASN A 64 11.13 4.57 -13.27
N GLU A 65 9.85 4.19 -13.40
CA GLU A 65 9.21 3.90 -14.69
C GLU A 65 8.02 4.82 -15.00
N VAL A 66 7.78 5.80 -14.14
CA VAL A 66 6.62 6.68 -14.13
C VAL A 66 7.08 8.14 -14.12
N ARG A 67 6.25 9.06 -14.60
CA ARG A 67 6.63 10.48 -14.65
C ARG A 67 6.60 11.10 -13.26
N GLU A 68 7.66 10.82 -12.51
CA GLU A 68 7.84 11.18 -11.12
C GLU A 68 9.31 11.52 -10.84
N ILE A 69 9.56 12.27 -9.77
CA ILE A 69 10.88 12.35 -9.14
C ILE A 69 10.81 11.56 -7.85
N GLN A 70 11.59 10.49 -7.74
CA GLN A 70 11.56 9.60 -6.58
C GLN A 70 12.76 9.87 -5.69
N HIS A 71 12.55 9.92 -4.38
CA HIS A 71 13.55 10.19 -3.37
C HIS A 71 13.57 9.05 -2.34
N THR A 72 14.53 8.14 -2.51
CA THR A 72 14.75 7.03 -1.55
C THR A 72 15.85 7.42 -0.58
N ASN A 73 15.55 7.31 0.71
CA ASN A 73 16.45 7.66 1.81
C ASN A 73 17.12 6.41 2.41
N LEU A 74 16.31 5.38 2.67
CA LEU A 74 16.76 4.10 3.21
C LEU A 74 16.33 2.96 2.31
N LEU A 75 17.19 1.97 2.14
CA LEU A 75 16.87 0.71 1.49
C LEU A 75 17.73 -0.42 2.08
N GLU A 76 17.07 -1.31 2.80
CA GLU A 76 17.68 -2.45 3.50
C GLU A 76 16.75 -3.67 3.48
N LEU A 77 17.25 -4.84 3.84
CA LEU A 77 16.42 -6.03 4.04
C LEU A 77 16.25 -6.32 5.52
N MET A 78 15.02 -6.68 5.90
CA MET A 78 14.76 -7.43 7.12
C MET A 78 14.65 -8.91 6.75
N VAL A 79 15.57 -9.72 7.27
CA VAL A 79 15.64 -11.16 7.01
C VAL A 79 15.27 -11.87 8.30
N VAL A 80 14.25 -12.72 8.25
CA VAL A 80 13.73 -13.42 9.41
C VAL A 80 13.76 -14.92 9.17
N ASP A 81 14.52 -15.64 9.99
CA ASP A 81 14.61 -17.10 9.97
C ASP A 81 13.64 -17.66 11.01
N HIS A 82 12.78 -18.59 10.58
CA HIS A 82 11.67 -19.10 11.38
C HIS A 82 11.34 -20.58 11.06
N PRO A 83 10.67 -21.28 11.99
CA PRO A 83 10.10 -22.61 11.74
C PRO A 83 9.15 -22.65 10.53
N GLN A 84 9.00 -23.83 9.93
CA GLN A 84 8.20 -24.00 8.70
C GLN A 84 6.71 -23.66 8.88
N ASN A 85 6.16 -23.83 10.08
CA ASN A 85 4.75 -23.65 10.40
C ASN A 85 4.39 -22.22 10.88
N ILE A 86 5.30 -21.27 10.70
CA ILE A 86 5.11 -19.88 11.10
C ILE A 86 5.19 -19.00 9.87
N ASP A 87 4.19 -18.14 9.70
CA ASP A 87 4.26 -17.03 8.75
C ASP A 87 4.77 -15.77 9.47
N VAL A 88 5.65 -15.02 8.82
CA VAL A 88 6.13 -13.72 9.31
C VAL A 88 5.53 -12.61 8.46
N LEU A 89 4.93 -11.63 9.14
CA LEU A 89 4.41 -10.39 8.58
C LEU A 89 5.04 -9.20 9.33
N ILE A 90 4.90 -8.02 8.75
CA ILE A 90 5.35 -6.76 9.35
C ILE A 90 4.28 -5.72 9.13
N ASP A 91 3.97 -4.94 10.17
CA ASP A 91 3.01 -3.85 10.05
C ASP A 91 3.65 -2.60 9.43
N LYS A 92 2.82 -1.61 9.11
CA LYS A 92 3.26 -0.30 8.60
C LYS A 92 4.23 0.48 9.51
N ASN A 93 4.35 0.09 10.79
CA ASN A 93 5.24 0.73 11.77
C ASN A 93 6.57 -0.01 11.92
N GLY A 94 6.74 -1.18 11.27
CA GLY A 94 7.93 -2.01 11.37
C GLY A 94 7.87 -3.06 12.47
N ALA A 95 6.71 -3.31 13.07
CA ALA A 95 6.53 -4.36 14.06
C ALA A 95 6.40 -5.72 13.38
N LEU A 96 7.43 -6.55 13.53
CA LEU A 96 7.41 -7.95 13.12
C LEU A 96 6.38 -8.73 13.94
N THR A 97 5.55 -9.50 13.26
CA THR A 97 4.50 -10.33 13.84
C THR A 97 4.58 -11.74 13.25
N THR A 98 4.42 -12.74 14.11
CA THR A 98 4.35 -14.15 13.70
C THR A 98 2.90 -14.63 13.70
N MET A 99 2.54 -15.41 12.69
CA MET A 99 1.24 -16.02 12.51
C MET A 99 1.45 -17.54 12.52
N SER A 100 1.09 -18.22 13.62
CA SER A 100 1.29 -19.65 13.82
C SER A 100 -0.02 -20.45 13.93
N GLN A 101 -1.12 -19.75 14.20
CA GLN A 101 -2.47 -20.28 14.35
C GLN A 101 -3.48 -19.35 13.66
N ALA A 102 -3.13 -18.84 12.48
CA ALA A 102 -4.01 -18.02 11.67
C ALA A 102 -5.30 -18.79 11.36
N VAL A 103 -6.43 -18.15 11.61
CA VAL A 103 -7.76 -18.67 11.32
C VAL A 103 -8.49 -17.77 10.34
N GLU A 104 -9.17 -18.40 9.40
CA GLU A 104 -9.96 -17.75 8.37
C GLU A 104 -11.28 -17.18 8.94
N PRO A 105 -11.94 -16.25 8.23
CA PRO A 105 -13.25 -15.75 8.58
C PRO A 105 -14.29 -16.87 8.66
N THR A 106 -15.17 -16.84 9.67
CA THR A 106 -16.36 -17.69 9.70
C THR A 106 -17.50 -17.14 8.84
N LEU A 107 -17.52 -15.82 8.63
CA LEU A 107 -18.47 -15.12 7.77
C LEU A 107 -17.87 -13.77 7.38
N ALA A 108 -18.04 -13.36 6.13
CA ALA A 108 -17.83 -11.98 5.71
C ALA A 108 -18.99 -11.50 4.87
N THR A 109 -19.47 -10.29 5.14
CA THR A 109 -20.48 -9.64 4.33
C THR A 109 -19.98 -8.29 3.81
N ASN A 110 -20.43 -7.89 2.63
CA ASN A 110 -20.32 -6.48 2.25
C ASN A 110 -21.20 -5.59 3.15
N LEU A 111 -21.10 -4.27 3.00
CA LEU A 111 -21.90 -3.33 3.81
C LEU A 111 -23.42 -3.40 3.55
N ASN A 112 -23.86 -4.13 2.53
CA ASN A 112 -25.28 -4.37 2.23
C ASN A 112 -25.79 -5.70 2.80
N GLY A 113 -24.93 -6.48 3.46
CA GLY A 113 -25.29 -7.77 4.05
C GLY A 113 -25.18 -8.96 3.09
N ASN A 114 -24.66 -8.79 1.88
CA ASN A 114 -24.41 -9.93 0.99
C ASN A 114 -23.19 -10.70 1.46
N ASP A 115 -23.30 -12.03 1.54
CA ASP A 115 -22.20 -12.93 1.87
C ASP A 115 -21.13 -12.91 0.76
N VAL A 116 -19.89 -12.67 1.16
CA VAL A 116 -18.69 -12.63 0.32
C VAL A 116 -17.55 -13.44 0.93
N THR A 117 -17.85 -14.33 1.88
CA THR A 117 -16.86 -15.10 2.67
C THR A 117 -15.84 -15.79 1.79
N ASN A 118 -16.29 -16.45 0.72
CA ASN A 118 -15.43 -17.21 -0.18
C ASN A 118 -14.33 -16.36 -0.87
N LEU A 119 -14.52 -15.04 -0.99
CA LEU A 119 -13.54 -14.13 -1.59
C LEU A 119 -12.41 -13.74 -0.61
N LEU A 120 -12.43 -14.23 0.63
CA LEU A 120 -11.45 -13.89 1.67
C LEU A 120 -10.74 -15.11 2.25
N LEU A 121 -11.08 -16.32 1.82
CA LEU A 121 -10.54 -17.58 2.37
C LEU A 121 -9.15 -17.94 1.82
N GLY A 122 -8.78 -17.44 0.64
CA GLY A 122 -7.55 -17.83 -0.04
C GLY A 122 -6.81 -16.66 -0.65
N LYS A 123 -5.50 -16.81 -0.85
CA LYS A 123 -4.67 -15.84 -1.59
C LYS A 123 -4.63 -16.19 -3.08
N ASP A 124 -5.80 -16.27 -3.72
CA ASP A 124 -5.97 -16.82 -5.08
C ASP A 124 -6.25 -15.78 -6.17
N ASN A 125 -6.31 -14.50 -5.80
CA ASN A 125 -6.71 -13.37 -6.66
C ASN A 125 -8.20 -13.37 -7.04
N GLN A 126 -9.06 -14.09 -6.32
CA GLN A 126 -10.52 -13.89 -6.32
C GLN A 126 -10.91 -12.93 -5.19
N PHE A 127 -10.90 -11.64 -5.51
CA PHE A 127 -11.02 -10.59 -4.51
C PHE A 127 -12.41 -9.93 -4.45
N TYR A 128 -12.72 -9.39 -3.27
CA TYR A 128 -13.77 -8.41 -3.09
C TYR A 128 -13.37 -7.06 -3.67
N GLN A 129 -14.30 -6.44 -4.41
CA GLN A 129 -14.21 -5.06 -4.88
C GLN A 129 -15.62 -4.46 -4.92
N SER A 130 -15.69 -3.12 -4.94
CA SER A 130 -16.96 -2.43 -5.00
C SER A 130 -17.75 -2.68 -6.27
N SER A 131 -19.06 -2.81 -6.13
CA SER A 131 -20.01 -2.91 -7.23
C SER A 131 -21.06 -1.81 -7.16
N SER A 132 -21.58 -1.37 -8.32
CA SER A 132 -22.80 -0.55 -8.35
C SER A 132 -24.02 -1.37 -7.90
N ILE A 133 -24.93 -0.76 -7.17
CA ILE A 133 -26.17 -1.40 -6.69
C ILE A 133 -27.34 -0.67 -7.32
N GLU A 134 -28.15 -1.35 -8.13
CA GLU A 134 -29.34 -0.74 -8.76
C GLU A 134 -29.06 0.62 -9.44
N ASN A 135 -27.91 0.74 -10.11
CA ASN A 135 -27.39 1.98 -10.73
C ASN A 135 -27.03 3.13 -9.75
N GLN A 136 -27.00 2.85 -8.44
CA GLN A 136 -26.46 3.72 -7.42
C GLN A 136 -24.97 3.43 -7.20
N LEU A 137 -24.21 4.50 -6.99
CA LEU A 137 -22.81 4.45 -6.62
C LEU A 137 -22.72 4.94 -5.17
N PRO A 138 -22.51 4.04 -4.19
CA PRO A 138 -22.33 4.45 -2.80
C PRO A 138 -21.05 5.30 -2.66
N LEU A 139 -20.96 6.07 -1.57
CA LEU A 139 -19.77 6.90 -1.28
C LEU A 139 -18.70 6.16 -0.48
N LYS A 140 -19.06 5.00 0.08
CA LYS A 140 -18.20 4.14 0.87
C LYS A 140 -18.58 2.69 0.64
N ASP A 141 -17.61 1.83 0.84
CA ASP A 141 -17.79 0.39 0.76
C ASP A 141 -16.86 -0.28 1.79
N GLY A 142 -17.00 -1.59 1.95
CA GLY A 142 -16.29 -2.31 2.97
C GLY A 142 -16.80 -3.71 3.22
N LEU A 143 -16.18 -4.35 4.21
CA LEU A 143 -16.46 -5.70 4.64
C LEU A 143 -16.71 -5.69 6.15
N ILE A 144 -17.73 -6.41 6.59
CA ILE A 144 -17.92 -6.82 7.97
C ILE A 144 -17.50 -8.27 8.05
N ILE A 145 -16.43 -8.55 8.79
CA ILE A 145 -15.78 -9.86 8.86
C ILE A 145 -15.92 -10.39 10.28
N GLN A 146 -16.39 -11.63 10.40
CA GLN A 146 -16.51 -12.36 11.65
C GLN A 146 -15.42 -13.42 11.72
N PHE A 147 -14.73 -13.46 12.84
CA PHE A 147 -13.71 -14.44 13.15
C PHE A 147 -14.11 -15.26 14.38
N PRO A 148 -13.68 -16.53 14.47
CA PRO A 148 -13.98 -17.34 15.64
C PRO A 148 -13.38 -16.69 16.89
N ASN A 149 -14.08 -16.84 18.02
CA ASN A 149 -13.63 -16.35 19.31
C ASN A 149 -12.43 -17.16 19.80
N GLN A 150 -11.44 -16.50 20.40
CA GLN A 150 -10.24 -17.16 20.94
C GLN A 150 -10.04 -16.94 22.43
N GLY A 151 -11.15 -16.78 23.16
CA GLY A 151 -11.17 -16.84 24.61
C GLY A 151 -10.49 -15.64 25.25
N ASP A 152 -9.45 -15.88 26.05
CA ASP A 152 -8.79 -14.88 26.90
C ASP A 152 -7.63 -14.11 26.24
N ALA A 153 -7.47 -14.27 24.91
CA ALA A 153 -6.44 -13.57 24.14
C ALA A 153 -6.47 -12.06 24.38
N LYS A 154 -5.29 -11.44 24.48
CA LYS A 154 -5.14 -9.99 24.74
C LYS A 154 -4.99 -9.16 23.47
N THR A 155 -4.73 -9.81 22.35
CA THR A 155 -4.53 -9.17 21.05
C THR A 155 -5.08 -10.06 19.95
N ALA A 156 -5.55 -9.44 18.87
CA ALA A 156 -5.88 -10.08 17.61
C ALA A 156 -4.95 -9.51 16.51
N LYS A 157 -4.16 -10.36 15.87
CA LYS A 157 -3.32 -10.02 14.72
C LYS A 157 -4.16 -10.19 13.46
N LEU A 158 -4.62 -9.09 12.88
CA LEU A 158 -5.48 -9.10 11.71
C LEU A 158 -4.62 -8.95 10.46
N ALA A 159 -4.48 -10.04 9.70
CA ALA A 159 -3.75 -10.05 8.44
C ALA A 159 -4.71 -9.89 7.27
N ILE A 160 -4.29 -9.16 6.24
CA ILE A 160 -5.02 -9.03 4.98
C ILE A 160 -4.09 -9.25 3.79
N ARG A 161 -4.66 -9.64 2.65
CA ARG A 161 -4.04 -9.46 1.34
C ARG A 161 -4.88 -8.48 0.54
N ALA A 162 -4.35 -7.31 0.24
CA ALA A 162 -5.11 -6.26 -0.44
C ALA A 162 -4.23 -5.38 -1.33
N LYS A 163 -4.89 -4.61 -2.20
CA LYS A 163 -4.29 -3.49 -2.93
C LYS A 163 -5.32 -2.41 -3.17
N ASN A 164 -4.89 -1.18 -3.42
CA ASN A 164 -5.83 -0.19 -3.95
C ASN A 164 -6.11 -0.49 -5.43
N SER A 165 -7.27 -0.08 -5.92
CA SER A 165 -7.61 -0.23 -7.32
C SER A 165 -6.92 0.84 -8.17
N ILE A 166 -6.86 0.59 -9.48
CA ILE A 166 -6.42 1.57 -10.49
C ILE A 166 -7.31 2.83 -10.49
N VAL A 167 -8.56 2.73 -10.02
CA VAL A 167 -9.50 3.87 -9.97
C VAL A 167 -8.97 4.95 -9.02
N LEU A 168 -8.40 4.57 -7.87
CA LEU A 168 -7.88 5.54 -6.90
C LEU A 168 -6.85 6.46 -7.56
N ASP A 169 -5.83 5.89 -8.17
CA ASP A 169 -4.73 6.67 -8.72
C ASP A 169 -5.13 7.45 -9.97
N PHE A 170 -6.01 6.87 -10.80
CA PHE A 170 -6.59 7.58 -11.92
C PHE A 170 -7.34 8.83 -11.45
N MET A 171 -8.17 8.70 -10.41
CA MET A 171 -8.99 9.79 -9.88
C MET A 171 -8.16 10.83 -9.13
N LEU A 172 -7.10 10.44 -8.41
CA LEU A 172 -6.09 11.37 -7.89
C LEU A 172 -5.42 12.16 -9.02
N GLY A 173 -5.18 11.51 -10.17
CA GLY A 173 -4.71 12.17 -11.38
C GLY A 173 -5.70 13.23 -11.89
N GLN A 174 -7.00 12.92 -11.91
CA GLN A 174 -8.04 13.87 -12.32
C GLN A 174 -8.20 15.03 -11.33
N PHE A 175 -8.14 14.74 -10.03
CA PHE A 175 -8.10 15.77 -8.98
C PHE A 175 -6.93 16.74 -9.21
N HIS A 176 -5.73 16.23 -9.47
CA HIS A 176 -4.57 17.07 -9.79
C HIS A 176 -4.75 17.88 -11.08
N ASN A 177 -5.47 17.35 -12.08
CA ASN A 177 -5.76 18.09 -13.31
C ASN A 177 -6.65 19.33 -13.05
N MET A 178 -7.57 19.26 -12.09
CA MET A 178 -8.45 20.39 -11.73
C MET A 178 -7.69 21.60 -11.17
N ILE A 179 -6.47 21.40 -10.67
CA ILE A 179 -5.60 22.47 -10.19
C ILE A 179 -5.10 23.35 -11.35
N GLY A 180 -5.10 22.82 -12.58
CA GLY A 180 -4.74 23.54 -13.80
C GLY A 180 -3.36 24.21 -13.72
N SER A 181 -3.23 25.39 -14.30
CA SER A 181 -1.98 26.16 -14.36
C SER A 181 -1.36 26.51 -13.00
N SER A 182 -2.08 26.31 -11.89
CA SER A 182 -1.56 26.51 -10.54
C SER A 182 -0.88 25.29 -9.92
N TYR A 183 -0.78 24.16 -10.64
CA TYR A 183 -0.28 22.89 -10.13
C TYR A 183 1.09 23.00 -9.44
N GLN A 184 2.07 23.60 -10.11
CA GLN A 184 3.43 23.74 -9.56
C GLN A 184 3.45 24.55 -8.26
N ARG A 185 2.64 25.61 -8.18
CA ARG A 185 2.48 26.43 -6.97
C ARG A 185 1.80 25.63 -5.86
N TYR A 186 0.79 24.82 -6.20
CA TYR A 186 0.10 23.94 -5.26
C TYR A 186 1.07 22.90 -4.68
N MET A 187 1.81 22.18 -5.52
CA MET A 187 2.79 21.16 -5.08
C MET A 187 3.84 21.77 -4.14
N LYS A 188 4.39 22.93 -4.50
CA LYS A 188 5.33 23.66 -3.62
C LYS A 188 4.71 24.02 -2.27
N LYS A 189 3.43 24.41 -2.23
CA LYS A 189 2.73 24.71 -0.99
C LYS A 189 2.55 23.46 -0.12
N GLN A 190 2.23 22.31 -0.73
CA GLN A 190 2.04 21.05 0.00
C GLN A 190 3.30 20.64 0.76
N GLN A 191 4.50 20.95 0.27
CA GLN A 191 5.75 20.66 0.99
C GLN A 191 5.86 21.31 2.39
N SER A 192 5.01 22.30 2.70
CA SER A 192 4.95 22.97 4.02
C SER A 192 3.76 22.56 4.88
N VAL A 193 2.85 21.72 4.37
CA VAL A 193 1.68 21.26 5.11
C VAL A 193 2.12 20.14 6.07
N PRO A 194 1.73 20.18 7.36
CA PRO A 194 2.08 19.14 8.31
C PRO A 194 1.56 17.77 7.88
N GLU A 195 2.37 16.72 8.10
CA GLU A 195 2.02 15.34 7.83
C GLU A 195 0.66 14.95 8.42
N SER A 196 0.41 15.29 9.70
CA SER A 196 -0.85 14.98 10.39
C SER A 196 -2.08 15.56 9.68
N THR A 197 -1.94 16.75 9.08
CA THR A 197 -3.02 17.38 8.32
C THR A 197 -3.30 16.64 7.02
N MET A 198 -2.24 16.21 6.31
CA MET A 198 -2.40 15.43 5.08
C MET A 198 -2.98 14.04 5.36
N ARG A 199 -2.52 13.39 6.43
CA ARG A 199 -2.99 12.08 6.89
C ARG A 199 -4.46 12.14 7.29
N GLN A 200 -4.84 13.15 8.08
CA GLN A 200 -6.24 13.36 8.45
C GLN A 200 -7.12 13.61 7.22
N TRP A 201 -6.65 14.43 6.27
CA TRP A 201 -7.38 14.65 5.02
C TRP A 201 -7.60 13.33 4.26
N ALA A 202 -6.57 12.47 4.14
CA ALA A 202 -6.71 11.18 3.47
C ALA A 202 -7.73 10.25 4.16
N LEU A 203 -7.73 10.22 5.50
CA LEU A 203 -8.71 9.47 6.30
C LEU A 203 -10.13 10.03 6.12
N ASP A 204 -10.29 11.35 6.17
CA ASP A 204 -11.59 12.02 5.94
C ASP A 204 -12.14 11.71 4.54
N GLN A 205 -11.26 11.50 3.55
CA GLN A 205 -11.63 11.07 2.19
C GLN A 205 -11.82 9.55 2.05
N ARG A 206 -11.56 8.76 3.10
CA ARG A 206 -11.59 7.28 3.09
C ARG A 206 -10.66 6.66 2.05
N ILE A 207 -9.49 7.27 1.85
CA ILE A 207 -8.50 6.77 0.89
C ILE A 207 -7.78 5.53 1.45
N PRO A 208 -7.21 5.54 2.68
CA PRO A 208 -6.67 4.34 3.29
C PRO A 208 -7.78 3.34 3.67
N LEU A 209 -7.41 2.07 3.81
CA LEU A 209 -8.33 1.02 4.25
C LEU A 209 -8.45 1.06 5.77
N SER A 210 -9.56 1.61 6.28
CA SER A 210 -9.79 1.75 7.72
C SER A 210 -10.20 0.43 8.36
N LEU A 211 -9.73 0.19 9.58
CA LEU A 211 -10.06 -0.96 10.40
C LEU A 211 -10.80 -0.50 11.66
N SER A 212 -11.95 -1.10 11.91
CA SER A 212 -12.72 -0.91 13.13
C SER A 212 -13.08 -2.25 13.76
N VAL A 213 -13.30 -2.27 15.07
CA VAL A 213 -13.78 -3.46 15.81
C VAL A 213 -15.11 -3.14 16.47
N GLU A 214 -16.03 -4.11 16.45
CA GLU A 214 -17.31 -3.97 17.14
C GLU A 214 -17.12 -4.23 18.65
N ARG A 215 -17.37 -3.21 19.46
CA ARG A 215 -17.32 -3.27 20.93
C ARG A 215 -18.62 -2.72 21.50
N GLN A 216 -19.27 -3.49 22.37
CA GLN A 216 -20.56 -3.11 22.99
C GLN A 216 -21.61 -2.64 21.94
N GLY A 217 -21.63 -3.26 20.77
CA GLY A 217 -22.53 -2.92 19.67
C GLY A 217 -22.19 -1.62 18.92
N GLN A 218 -21.02 -1.03 19.13
CA GLN A 218 -20.53 0.15 18.42
C GLN A 218 -19.25 -0.17 17.64
N TRP A 219 -19.10 0.45 16.48
CA TRP A 219 -17.86 0.37 15.70
C TRP A 219 -16.84 1.36 16.24
N GLU A 220 -15.75 0.86 16.83
CA GLU A 220 -14.62 1.66 17.27
C GLU A 220 -13.52 1.61 16.19
N PHE A 221 -13.11 2.77 15.68
CA PHE A 221 -11.94 2.86 14.79
C PHE A 221 -10.68 2.51 15.58
N VAL A 222 -9.90 1.56 15.09
CA VAL A 222 -8.65 1.14 15.74
C VAL A 222 -7.45 1.69 15.00
N ASP A 223 -7.39 1.46 13.69
CA ASP A 223 -6.25 1.85 12.85
C ASP A 223 -6.63 1.72 11.36
N TYR A 224 -5.65 1.78 10.45
CA TYR A 224 -5.84 1.60 9.01
C TYR A 224 -4.60 1.02 8.32
N TYR A 225 -4.79 0.41 7.16
CA TYR A 225 -3.72 -0.06 6.27
C TYR A 225 -3.34 1.06 5.29
N ASN A 226 -2.03 1.27 5.09
CA ASN A 226 -1.53 2.25 4.14
C ASN A 226 -1.91 1.88 2.70
N ILE A 227 -1.96 2.87 1.80
CA ILE A 227 -2.11 2.62 0.36
C ILE A 227 -0.98 1.69 -0.10
N ALA A 228 -1.36 0.54 -0.64
CA ALA A 228 -0.44 -0.53 -1.01
C ALA A 228 0.16 -0.35 -2.42
N GLY A 229 -0.51 0.42 -3.29
CA GLY A 229 -0.22 0.50 -4.71
C GLY A 229 -1.07 -0.48 -5.54
N PRO A 230 -1.41 -0.19 -6.81
CA PRO A 230 -2.37 -0.98 -7.60
C PRO A 230 -1.78 -2.17 -8.35
N MET A 231 -0.44 -2.30 -8.43
CA MET A 231 0.21 -3.26 -9.32
C MET A 231 0.25 -4.68 -8.76
N LYS A 232 0.31 -4.86 -7.44
CA LYS A 232 0.39 -6.17 -6.79
C LYS A 232 -0.32 -6.16 -5.44
N PHE A 233 -1.03 -7.25 -5.15
CA PHE A 233 -1.52 -7.52 -3.81
C PHE A 233 -0.35 -7.61 -2.82
N LYS A 234 -0.51 -6.95 -1.67
CA LYS A 234 0.42 -7.01 -0.55
C LYS A 234 -0.24 -7.69 0.63
N ASP A 235 0.55 -8.50 1.32
CA ASP A 235 0.21 -8.99 2.66
C ASP A 235 0.56 -7.89 3.67
N ASP A 236 -0.37 -7.55 4.55
CA ASP A 236 -0.20 -6.56 5.63
C ASP A 236 -0.87 -7.08 6.91
N VAL A 237 -0.50 -6.55 8.07
CA VAL A 237 -1.02 -6.97 9.37
C VAL A 237 -1.20 -5.77 10.30
N LEU A 238 -2.25 -5.81 11.11
CA LEU A 238 -2.44 -4.89 12.24
C LEU A 238 -2.77 -5.68 13.50
N THR A 239 -2.08 -5.35 14.59
CA THR A 239 -2.33 -5.95 15.89
C THR A 239 -3.30 -5.07 16.68
N VAL A 240 -4.46 -5.63 17.02
CA VAL A 240 -5.53 -4.95 17.75
C VAL A 240 -5.56 -5.44 19.19
N PRO A 241 -5.55 -4.55 20.20
CA PRO A 241 -5.76 -4.95 21.58
C PRO A 241 -7.19 -5.47 21.78
N LEU A 242 -7.34 -6.56 22.53
CA LEU A 242 -8.62 -7.09 22.97
C LEU A 242 -8.83 -6.74 24.45
N ASN A 243 -9.93 -6.07 24.75
CA ASN A 243 -10.19 -5.54 26.09
C ASN A 243 -11.39 -6.20 26.79
N GLY A 244 -12.00 -7.21 26.17
CA GLY A 244 -13.12 -7.97 26.71
C GLY A 244 -14.50 -7.34 26.45
N ASN A 245 -14.55 -6.22 25.71
CA ASN A 245 -15.79 -5.56 25.31
C ASN A 245 -16.19 -5.88 23.86
N GLU A 246 -15.39 -6.65 23.14
CA GLU A 246 -15.63 -7.06 21.77
C GLU A 246 -16.87 -7.98 21.66
N THR A 247 -17.56 -7.91 20.52
CA THR A 247 -18.59 -8.90 20.19
C THR A 247 -17.99 -10.31 20.09
N VAL A 248 -18.79 -11.33 20.42
CA VAL A 248 -18.45 -12.75 20.24
C VAL A 248 -19.45 -13.36 19.25
N PRO A 249 -19.03 -13.85 18.06
CA PRO A 249 -17.67 -13.87 17.50
C PRO A 249 -17.07 -12.47 17.28
N LEU A 250 -15.73 -12.38 17.22
CA LEU A 250 -15.03 -11.12 16.96
C LEU A 250 -15.50 -10.57 15.62
N LYS A 251 -16.00 -9.33 15.61
CA LYS A 251 -16.36 -8.63 14.37
C LYS A 251 -15.44 -7.47 14.12
N VAL A 252 -14.90 -7.44 12.92
CA VAL A 252 -14.10 -6.34 12.41
C VAL A 252 -14.76 -5.76 11.18
N LYS A 253 -14.52 -4.47 10.92
CA LYS A 253 -14.99 -3.78 9.74
C LYS A 253 -13.82 -3.15 9.02
N LEU A 254 -13.66 -3.52 7.77
CA LEU A 254 -12.81 -2.83 6.81
C LEU A 254 -13.68 -1.83 6.04
N GLU A 255 -13.34 -0.53 6.06
CA GLU A 255 -14.12 0.53 5.39
C GLU A 255 -13.21 1.44 4.56
N TYR A 256 -13.65 1.77 3.35
CA TYR A 256 -12.93 2.62 2.41
C TYR A 256 -13.89 3.35 1.47
N GLY A 257 -13.37 4.24 0.63
CA GLY A 257 -14.14 4.86 -0.44
C GLY A 257 -14.53 3.88 -1.53
N SER A 258 -15.76 3.94 -2.03
CA SER A 258 -16.20 2.98 -3.06
C SER A 258 -15.24 2.96 -4.26
N PHE A 259 -14.97 1.76 -4.75
CA PHE A 259 -14.06 1.44 -5.85
C PHE A 259 -12.58 1.68 -5.57
N LEU A 260 -12.15 2.06 -4.36
CA LEU A 260 -10.75 2.38 -4.09
C LEU A 260 -9.88 1.17 -3.72
N TRP A 261 -10.46 0.04 -3.32
CA TRP A 261 -9.72 -1.13 -2.84
C TRP A 261 -10.23 -2.45 -3.41
N GLU A 262 -9.30 -3.40 -3.51
CA GLU A 262 -9.47 -4.80 -3.85
C GLU A 262 -8.89 -5.63 -2.69
N ILE A 263 -9.68 -6.54 -2.11
CA ILE A 263 -9.32 -7.33 -0.90
C ILE A 263 -9.50 -8.81 -1.20
N ASP A 264 -8.42 -9.58 -1.13
CA ASP A 264 -8.35 -10.97 -1.57
C ASP A 264 -8.33 -11.97 -0.42
N TYR A 265 -7.90 -11.54 0.77
CA TYR A 265 -7.73 -12.44 1.90
C TYR A 265 -7.84 -11.66 3.20
N ALA A 266 -8.38 -12.32 4.23
CA ALA A 266 -8.29 -11.87 5.60
C ALA A 266 -8.09 -13.06 6.53
N ALA A 267 -7.36 -12.87 7.61
CA ALA A 267 -7.23 -13.85 8.69
C ALA A 267 -6.99 -13.15 10.02
N VAL A 268 -7.24 -13.88 11.11
CA VAL A 268 -6.85 -13.45 12.44
C VAL A 268 -5.96 -14.50 13.09
N ASP A 269 -4.98 -14.07 13.87
CA ASP A 269 -4.23 -14.93 14.77
C ASP A 269 -4.24 -14.32 16.18
N TYR A 270 -4.52 -15.16 17.18
CA TYR A 270 -4.57 -14.76 18.58
C TYR A 270 -3.44 -15.36 19.41
N SER A 271 -2.57 -16.17 18.79
CA SER A 271 -1.40 -16.74 19.40
C SER A 271 -0.35 -15.66 19.72
N PRO A 272 0.39 -15.81 20.83
CA PRO A 272 1.51 -14.92 21.13
C PRO A 272 2.57 -15.01 20.02
N ASP A 273 3.45 -14.00 19.95
CA ASP A 273 4.57 -14.09 19.01
C ASP A 273 5.53 -15.21 19.38
N ASN A 274 5.93 -15.97 18.37
CA ASN A 274 6.95 -17.01 18.48
C ASN A 274 8.34 -16.37 18.38
N GLU A 275 9.32 -16.99 19.03
CA GLU A 275 10.71 -16.57 18.87
C GLU A 275 11.19 -16.84 17.44
N VAL A 276 11.77 -15.81 16.82
CA VAL A 276 12.36 -15.85 15.48
C VAL A 276 13.71 -15.14 15.50
N THR A 277 14.59 -15.50 14.56
CA THR A 277 15.88 -14.80 14.41
C THR A 277 15.76 -13.76 13.31
N SER A 278 15.91 -12.49 13.63
CA SER A 278 15.80 -11.38 12.67
C SER A 278 17.12 -10.65 12.48
N TYR A 279 17.41 -10.28 11.23
CA TYR A 279 18.59 -9.51 10.84
C TYR A 279 18.17 -8.30 9.99
N THR A 280 18.79 -7.15 10.26
CA THR A 280 18.74 -6.00 9.35
C THR A 280 20.00 -6.01 8.49
N ILE A 281 19.81 -6.19 7.19
CA ILE A 281 20.89 -6.33 6.20
C ILE A 281 20.96 -5.05 5.37
N PRO A 282 21.99 -4.21 5.57
CA PRO A 282 22.15 -2.99 4.79
C PRO A 282 22.50 -3.31 3.33
N ALA A 283 22.22 -2.37 2.42
CA ALA A 283 22.72 -2.43 1.06
C ALA A 283 24.25 -2.55 1.05
N LYS A 284 24.78 -3.61 0.40
CA LYS A 284 26.22 -3.82 0.21
C LYS A 284 26.77 -2.93 -0.89
N THR A 285 26.10 -2.94 -2.03
CA THR A 285 26.40 -2.07 -3.17
C THR A 285 25.11 -1.59 -3.81
N ALA A 286 25.07 -0.37 -4.32
CA ALA A 286 24.01 0.14 -5.17
C ALA A 286 24.63 0.87 -6.38
N ILE A 287 24.48 0.31 -7.57
CA ILE A 287 25.11 0.81 -8.80
C ILE A 287 24.04 1.26 -9.80
N THR A 288 24.14 2.49 -10.27
CA THR A 288 23.16 3.07 -11.22
C THR A 288 23.39 2.57 -12.65
N GLU A 289 22.46 2.90 -13.57
CA GLU A 289 22.63 2.67 -15.00
C GLU A 289 23.88 3.35 -15.61
N GLU A 290 24.38 4.41 -14.95
CA GLU A 290 25.58 5.16 -15.35
C GLU A 290 26.86 4.65 -14.65
N GLN A 291 26.80 3.47 -14.00
CA GLN A 291 27.92 2.89 -13.23
C GLN A 291 28.38 3.77 -12.05
N LYS A 292 27.49 4.59 -11.49
CA LYS A 292 27.78 5.38 -10.29
C LYS A 292 27.40 4.59 -9.05
N ASP A 293 28.27 4.61 -8.05
CA ASP A 293 27.98 4.07 -6.72
C ASP A 293 27.13 5.07 -5.92
N VAL A 294 25.93 4.63 -5.55
CA VAL A 294 24.97 5.38 -4.73
C VAL A 294 24.67 4.68 -3.39
N THR A 295 25.47 3.69 -3.00
CA THR A 295 25.25 2.88 -1.78
C THR A 295 25.11 3.76 -0.54
N GLY A 296 25.96 4.77 -0.41
CA GLY A 296 25.92 5.71 0.72
C GLY A 296 24.64 6.54 0.82
N LEU A 297 23.88 6.70 -0.27
CA LEU A 297 22.60 7.42 -0.31
C LEU A 297 21.39 6.56 0.08
N LEU A 298 21.59 5.25 0.25
CA LEU A 298 20.56 4.27 0.58
C LEU A 298 20.81 3.60 1.94
N SER A 299 21.99 3.81 2.52
CA SER A 299 22.47 3.06 3.69
C SER A 299 21.92 3.54 5.04
N LYS A 300 21.29 4.71 5.11
CA LYS A 300 20.87 5.36 6.36
C LYS A 300 19.61 6.17 6.15
N ASP A 301 18.73 6.16 7.14
CA ASP A 301 17.67 7.17 7.26
C ASP A 301 18.30 8.49 7.71
N ASP A 302 18.73 9.30 6.74
CA ASP A 302 19.30 10.62 6.96
C ASP A 302 18.65 11.67 6.05
N THR A 303 19.37 12.72 5.65
CA THR A 303 18.85 13.78 4.77
C THR A 303 19.37 13.69 3.34
N LYS A 304 20.10 12.62 3.01
CA LYS A 304 20.66 12.33 1.69
C LYS A 304 19.76 11.32 1.02
N TYR A 305 19.47 11.57 -0.26
CA TYR A 305 18.53 10.77 -1.00
C TYR A 305 19.17 10.26 -2.29
N TYR A 306 18.97 8.99 -2.58
CA TYR A 306 19.07 8.53 -3.95
C TYR A 306 17.85 9.05 -4.73
N THR A 307 18.10 9.99 -5.64
CA THR A 307 17.05 10.67 -6.40
C THR A 307 17.00 10.15 -7.83
N GLN A 308 15.83 9.70 -8.27
CA GLN A 308 15.56 9.20 -9.63
C GLN A 308 14.60 10.15 -10.35
N PRO A 309 15.09 11.19 -11.05
CA PRO A 309 14.24 12.22 -11.67
C PRO A 309 13.56 11.82 -12.99
N ILE A 310 14.02 10.78 -13.68
CA ILE A 310 13.51 10.39 -15.00
C ILE A 310 13.21 8.89 -15.09
N THR A 311 12.32 8.52 -16.03
CA THR A 311 11.76 7.16 -16.20
C THR A 311 12.76 6.10 -16.68
N THR A 312 14.05 6.43 -16.76
CA THR A 312 15.12 5.50 -17.13
C THR A 312 16.09 5.26 -15.98
N ASN A 313 15.98 6.04 -14.90
CA ASN A 313 16.88 5.89 -13.76
C ASN A 313 16.60 4.59 -13.02
N LYS A 314 17.66 3.87 -12.68
CA LYS A 314 17.59 2.61 -11.95
C LYS A 314 18.88 2.37 -11.17
N ALA A 315 18.78 1.63 -10.08
CA ALA A 315 19.96 1.10 -9.40
C ALA A 315 19.80 -0.40 -9.18
N VAL A 316 20.90 -1.13 -9.33
CA VAL A 316 21.02 -2.53 -8.90
C VAL A 316 21.65 -2.54 -7.52
N VAL A 317 20.93 -3.07 -6.55
CA VAL A 317 21.32 -3.16 -5.15
C VAL A 317 21.60 -4.61 -4.79
N THR A 318 22.73 -4.87 -4.12
CA THR A 318 23.09 -6.20 -3.62
C THR A 318 23.15 -6.22 -2.10
N PHE A 319 22.91 -7.40 -1.53
CA PHE A 319 22.92 -7.65 -0.09
C PHE A 319 23.61 -8.98 0.18
N ASP A 320 24.39 -9.06 1.25
CA ASP A 320 24.93 -10.33 1.75
C ASP A 320 23.95 -10.91 2.78
N LEU A 321 23.38 -12.08 2.49
CA LEU A 321 22.46 -12.73 3.41
C LEU A 321 23.25 -13.54 4.44
N PRO A 322 22.81 -13.57 5.71
CA PRO A 322 23.42 -14.43 6.71
C PRO A 322 23.13 -15.89 6.39
N GLU A 323 23.92 -16.80 6.96
CA GLU A 323 23.61 -18.23 6.93
C GLU A 323 22.21 -18.47 7.52
N LEU A 324 21.50 -19.45 6.97
CA LEU A 324 20.17 -19.80 7.43
C LEU A 324 20.28 -20.48 8.81
N THR A 325 19.63 -19.90 9.82
CA THR A 325 19.66 -20.44 11.20
C THR A 325 18.43 -21.26 11.58
N SER A 326 17.46 -21.39 10.68
CA SER A 326 16.20 -22.13 10.90
C SER A 326 15.74 -22.90 9.65
N GLN A 327 14.51 -23.39 9.64
CA GLN A 327 13.96 -24.19 8.54
C GLN A 327 13.58 -23.33 7.33
N ASN A 328 12.97 -22.17 7.59
CA ASN A 328 12.48 -21.24 6.58
C ASN A 328 13.04 -19.83 6.80
N ARG A 329 12.92 -19.01 5.76
CA ARG A 329 13.31 -17.60 5.75
C ARG A 329 12.23 -16.76 5.10
N THR A 330 11.91 -15.63 5.74
CA THR A 330 11.14 -14.53 5.16
C THR A 330 12.08 -13.36 4.90
N VAL A 331 12.03 -12.80 3.69
CA VAL A 331 12.78 -11.59 3.30
C VAL A 331 11.79 -10.46 3.08
N ILE A 332 12.02 -9.33 3.73
CA ILE A 332 11.20 -8.13 3.65
C ILE A 332 12.12 -6.99 3.22
N LEU A 333 11.76 -6.30 2.15
CA LEU A 333 12.35 -5.00 1.83
C LEU A 333 11.82 -3.97 2.83
N HIS A 334 12.72 -3.28 3.51
CA HIS A 334 12.42 -2.07 4.28
C HIS A 334 12.99 -0.87 3.53
N SER A 335 12.13 0.09 3.17
CA SER A 335 12.57 1.31 2.51
C SER A 335 11.83 2.54 3.04
N LYS A 336 12.53 3.67 3.07
CA LYS A 336 11.96 4.97 3.41
C LYS A 336 12.11 5.90 2.23
N GLY A 337 11.03 6.60 1.88
CA GLY A 337 11.07 7.57 0.81
C GLY A 337 9.76 8.29 0.55
N TRP A 338 9.83 9.16 -0.46
CA TRP A 338 8.73 9.93 -0.99
C TRP A 338 8.98 10.25 -2.47
N TYR A 339 7.97 10.74 -3.17
CA TYR A 339 8.09 11.06 -4.60
C TYR A 339 7.24 12.26 -4.98
N GLU A 340 7.59 12.90 -6.09
CA GLU A 340 6.83 13.99 -6.70
C GLU A 340 6.18 13.51 -7.98
N ILE A 341 4.88 13.73 -8.13
CA ILE A 341 4.21 13.44 -9.40
C ILE A 341 4.48 14.59 -10.37
N LEU A 342 5.08 14.29 -11.53
CA LEU A 342 5.35 15.30 -12.55
C LEU A 342 4.14 15.43 -13.47
N ARG A 343 3.40 16.53 -13.30
CA ARG A 343 2.25 16.90 -14.15
C ARG A 343 2.37 18.33 -14.65
N ASN A 344 1.77 18.57 -15.81
CA ASN A 344 1.62 19.90 -16.39
C ASN A 344 0.17 20.12 -16.85
N PRO A 345 -0.80 20.13 -15.91
CA PRO A 345 -2.19 20.35 -16.28
C PRO A 345 -2.38 21.80 -16.76
N VAL A 346 -3.15 21.94 -17.85
CA VAL A 346 -3.44 23.23 -18.49
C VAL A 346 -4.82 23.74 -18.07
N GLY A 347 -5.09 25.01 -18.36
CA GLY A 347 -6.38 25.63 -18.05
C GLY A 347 -6.40 26.34 -16.69
N LYS A 348 -7.51 27.03 -16.42
CA LYS A 348 -7.72 27.75 -15.15
C LYS A 348 -8.00 26.75 -14.03
N PRO A 349 -7.51 26.98 -12.80
CA PRO A 349 -7.86 26.16 -11.65
C PRO A 349 -9.37 26.18 -11.40
N ASP A 350 -9.96 25.01 -11.15
CA ASP A 350 -11.35 24.85 -10.75
C ASP A 350 -11.52 25.08 -9.24
N ILE A 351 -11.40 26.34 -8.83
CA ILE A 351 -11.34 26.72 -7.41
C ILE A 351 -12.60 26.31 -6.64
N GLU A 352 -13.76 26.35 -7.30
CA GLU A 352 -15.03 26.01 -6.69
C GLU A 352 -15.06 24.53 -6.28
N ASN A 353 -14.79 23.62 -7.23
CA ASN A 353 -14.76 22.20 -6.92
C ASN A 353 -13.58 21.83 -6.01
N LEU A 354 -12.41 22.45 -6.18
CA LEU A 354 -11.26 22.20 -5.31
C LEU A 354 -11.53 22.51 -3.82
N LYS A 355 -12.37 23.50 -3.52
CA LYS A 355 -12.76 23.79 -2.13
C LYS A 355 -13.64 22.71 -1.52
N ALA A 356 -14.42 21.99 -2.33
CA ALA A 356 -15.32 20.94 -1.85
C ALA A 356 -14.58 19.71 -1.32
N PHE A 357 -13.35 19.44 -1.79
CA PHE A 357 -12.46 18.39 -1.24
C PHE A 357 -12.03 18.62 0.23
N ARG A 358 -12.40 19.75 0.85
CA ARG A 358 -12.26 19.95 2.30
C ARG A 358 -13.36 19.24 3.10
N GLN A 359 -14.46 18.87 2.46
CA GLN A 359 -15.55 18.14 3.09
C GLN A 359 -15.18 16.65 3.16
N PRO A 360 -15.37 15.98 4.31
CA PRO A 360 -15.14 14.54 4.42
C PRO A 360 -15.94 13.74 3.39
N GLY A 361 -15.29 12.77 2.75
CA GLY A 361 -15.88 11.87 1.76
C GLY A 361 -16.17 12.48 0.38
N HIS A 362 -15.86 13.76 0.15
CA HIS A 362 -16.13 14.42 -1.13
C HIS A 362 -15.33 13.80 -2.29
N PHE A 363 -14.15 13.23 -2.03
CA PHE A 363 -13.36 12.53 -3.04
C PHE A 363 -14.16 11.41 -3.72
N ASN A 364 -14.96 10.63 -2.98
CA ASN A 364 -15.79 9.59 -3.61
C ASN A 364 -17.03 10.13 -4.33
N GLN A 365 -17.53 11.31 -3.93
CA GLN A 365 -18.56 12.00 -4.73
C GLN A 365 -17.97 12.33 -6.11
N PHE A 366 -16.77 12.90 -6.12
CA PHE A 366 -16.01 13.16 -7.35
C PHE A 366 -15.74 11.89 -8.16
N VAL A 367 -15.29 10.79 -7.55
CA VAL A 367 -15.10 9.48 -8.22
C VAL A 367 -16.40 9.05 -8.91
N ASN A 368 -17.52 9.08 -8.21
CA ASN A 368 -18.82 8.66 -8.74
C ASN A 368 -19.28 9.54 -9.91
N GLU A 369 -19.06 10.85 -9.84
CA GLU A 369 -19.35 11.78 -10.93
C GLU A 369 -18.49 11.50 -12.18
N GLN A 370 -17.19 11.23 -11.99
CA GLN A 370 -16.29 10.90 -13.09
C GLN A 370 -16.65 9.56 -13.75
N LEU A 371 -16.95 8.52 -12.95
CA LEU A 371 -17.39 7.22 -13.47
C LEU A 371 -18.68 7.35 -14.29
N LYS A 372 -19.67 8.12 -13.80
CA LYS A 372 -20.91 8.39 -14.55
C LYS A 372 -20.62 9.10 -15.88
N LYS A 373 -19.75 10.10 -15.89
CA LYS A 373 -19.34 10.81 -17.13
C LYS A 373 -18.67 9.85 -18.13
N MET A 374 -17.81 8.95 -17.66
CA MET A 374 -17.15 7.96 -18.52
C MET A 374 -18.14 6.98 -19.15
N VAL A 375 -19.10 6.48 -18.38
CA VAL A 375 -20.16 5.59 -18.89
C VAL A 375 -21.00 6.31 -19.95
N GLN A 376 -21.40 7.56 -19.70
CA GLN A 376 -22.15 8.36 -20.68
C GLN A 376 -21.37 8.59 -21.97
N GLN A 377 -20.07 8.90 -21.89
CA GLN A 377 -19.22 9.10 -23.06
C GLN A 377 -19.00 7.79 -23.84
N ALA A 378 -18.89 6.66 -23.16
CA ALA A 378 -18.78 5.35 -23.79
C ALA A 378 -20.07 4.95 -24.51
N ALA A 379 -21.24 5.27 -23.96
CA ALA A 379 -22.54 5.00 -24.59
C ALA A 379 -22.86 5.91 -25.80
N GLN A 380 -22.12 7.00 -25.98
CA GLN A 380 -22.26 7.94 -27.11
C GLN A 380 -21.29 7.63 -28.27
N ARG A 381 -20.41 6.65 -28.11
CA ARG A 381 -19.52 6.12 -29.15
C ARG A 381 -20.09 4.83 -29.70
#